data_AF-A0A7J3Z9R9-F1
#
_entry.id   AF-A0A7J3Z9R9-F1
#
_cell.length_a   1.000
_cell.length_b   1.000
_cell.length_c   1.000
_cell.angle_alpha   90.00
_cell.angle_beta   90.00
_cell.angle_gamma   90.00
#
_symmetry.space_group_name_H-M   'P 1'
#
loop_
_entity.id
_entity.type
_entity.pdbx_description
1 polymer ?
#
loop_
_entity_poly.entity_id
_entity_poly.type
_entity_poly.pdbx_seq_one_letter_code
_entity_poly.pdbx_strand_id
1 'polypeptide(L)'
;MLGGALWILFSGFAGALWSLIPSLLKIYRGVHEVISTIMLNWISYYAAIYISSNILVDPNRSKKTFSVLESARMSILVLGTTLTSGIYVSLLIAILFYIIISRTVIGYEIALLGSGVDVARYAGVNIRRTIIYSFLLGGFASGIAGDLLLQLNPLPVPSMETWVMSLGMGLRVLV
;
A
#
# COMPACT_ATOMS: atom_id res chain seq x y z
N MET A 1 -6.94 -19.34 1.65
CA MET A 1 -6.86 -18.57 2.91
C MET A 1 -5.42 -18.30 3.36
N LEU A 2 -4.54 -19.33 3.50
CA LEU A 2 -3.12 -19.12 3.86
C LEU A 2 -2.31 -18.27 2.86
N GLY A 3 -2.63 -18.36 1.56
CA GLY A 3 -1.94 -17.58 0.52
C GLY A 3 -2.07 -16.07 0.71
N GLY A 4 -3.28 -15.55 1.00
CA GLY A 4 -3.52 -14.11 1.14
C GLY A 4 -2.76 -13.47 2.31
N ALA A 5 -2.68 -14.16 3.46
CA ALA A 5 -1.91 -13.69 4.62
C ALA A 5 -0.41 -13.60 4.32
N LEU A 6 0.13 -14.53 3.52
CA LEU A 6 1.53 -14.50 3.11
C LEU A 6 1.82 -13.32 2.19
N TRP A 7 0.94 -13.04 1.22
CA TRP A 7 1.07 -11.89 0.32
C TRP A 7 1.04 -10.55 1.06
N ILE A 8 0.22 -10.44 2.11
CA ILE A 8 0.17 -9.25 2.98
C ILE A 8 1.51 -9.00 3.68
N LEU A 9 2.15 -10.06 4.20
CA LEU A 9 3.45 -9.91 4.84
C LEU A 9 4.54 -9.55 3.82
N PHE A 10 4.55 -10.21 2.65
CA PHE A 10 5.51 -9.92 1.59
C PHE A 10 5.38 -8.50 1.06
N SER A 11 4.16 -8.00 0.84
CA SER A 11 3.91 -6.64 0.38
C SER A 11 4.33 -5.60 1.43
N GLY A 12 4.07 -5.87 2.71
CA GLY A 12 4.59 -5.07 3.82
C GLY A 12 6.11 -4.98 3.80
N PHE A 13 6.81 -6.12 3.71
CA PHE A 13 8.28 -6.12 3.63
C PHE A 13 8.81 -5.43 2.39
N ALA A 14 8.16 -5.58 1.23
CA ALA A 14 8.53 -4.88 0.01
C ALA A 14 8.38 -3.35 0.16
N GLY A 15 7.29 -2.89 0.77
CA GLY A 15 7.06 -1.47 1.07
C GLY A 15 8.09 -0.91 2.06
N ALA A 16 8.45 -1.68 3.09
CA ALA A 16 9.50 -1.31 4.03
C ALA A 16 10.88 -1.25 3.36
N LEU A 17 11.18 -2.17 2.44
CA LEU A 17 12.44 -2.15 1.68
C LEU A 17 12.51 -0.93 0.76
N TRP A 18 11.39 -0.54 0.14
CA TRP A 18 11.34 0.66 -0.69
C TRP A 18 11.55 1.94 0.12
N SER A 19 10.99 2.02 1.33
CA SER A 19 11.16 3.18 2.22
C SER A 19 12.56 3.30 2.83
N LEU A 20 13.43 2.28 2.67
CA LEU A 20 14.84 2.42 3.01
C LEU A 20 15.55 3.44 2.14
N ILE A 21 15.25 3.51 0.84
CA ILE A 21 15.90 4.43 -0.10
C ILE A 21 15.82 5.90 0.37
N PRO A 22 14.63 6.48 0.66
CA PRO A 22 14.55 7.85 1.17
C PRO A 22 15.17 8.00 2.57
N SER A 23 15.05 6.98 3.43
CA SER A 23 15.62 7.04 4.79
C SER A 23 17.16 7.12 4.79
N LEU A 24 17.82 6.35 3.91
CA LEU A 24 19.27 6.33 3.77
C LEU A 24 19.76 7.63 3.15
N LEU A 25 19.04 8.17 2.15
CA LEU A 25 19.35 9.48 1.56
C LEU A 25 19.28 10.59 2.62
N LYS A 26 18.28 10.57 3.50
CA LYS A 26 18.18 11.53 4.61
C LYS A 26 19.36 11.40 5.58
N ILE A 27 19.70 10.18 6.00
CA ILE A 27 20.69 9.95 7.06
C ILE A 27 22.13 10.19 6.59
N TYR A 28 22.46 9.74 5.38
CA TYR A 28 23.84 9.81 4.88
C TYR A 28 24.12 11.08 4.09
N ARG A 29 23.14 11.59 3.33
CA ARG A 29 23.34 12.75 2.44
C ARG A 29 22.65 14.01 2.94
N GLY A 30 21.95 13.96 4.08
CA GLY A 30 21.27 15.12 4.65
C GLY A 30 20.16 15.68 3.74
N VAL A 31 19.64 14.87 2.82
CA VAL A 31 18.60 15.32 1.87
C VAL A 31 17.31 15.62 2.64
N HIS A 32 16.62 16.70 2.26
CA HIS A 32 15.31 17.01 2.80
C HIS A 32 14.33 15.85 2.59
N GLU A 33 13.75 15.39 3.69
CA GLU A 33 12.91 14.19 3.71
C GLU A 33 11.72 14.32 2.76
N VAL A 34 11.04 15.46 2.77
CA VAL A 34 9.83 15.72 1.98
C VAL A 34 10.13 15.68 0.48
N ILE A 35 11.26 16.26 0.06
CA ILE A 35 11.62 16.29 -1.36
C ILE A 35 11.98 14.88 -1.82
N SER A 36 12.77 14.14 -1.03
CA SER A 36 13.17 12.78 -1.38
C SER A 36 11.98 11.83 -1.51
N THR A 37 10.99 11.92 -0.61
CA THR A 37 9.82 11.06 -0.62
C THR A 37 8.86 11.40 -1.77
N ILE A 38 8.66 12.69 -2.08
CA ILE A 38 7.85 13.09 -3.23
C ILE A 38 8.49 12.60 -4.53
N MET A 39 9.81 12.76 -4.70
CA MET A 39 10.50 12.30 -5.92
C MET A 39 10.44 10.77 -6.05
N LEU A 40 10.64 10.03 -4.95
CA LEU A 40 10.57 8.57 -4.96
C LEU A 40 9.17 8.03 -5.19
N ASN A 41 8.12 8.78 -4.83
CA ASN A 41 6.75 8.43 -5.18
C ASN A 41 6.58 8.38 -6.71
N TRP A 42 7.07 9.39 -7.44
CA TRP A 42 7.02 9.40 -8.91
C TRP A 42 7.81 8.25 -9.53
N ILE A 43 9.01 7.96 -9.02
CA ILE A 43 9.82 6.83 -9.47
C ILE A 43 9.04 5.52 -9.28
N SER A 44 8.41 5.34 -8.11
CA SER A 44 7.57 4.17 -7.82
C SER A 44 6.38 4.07 -8.77
N TYR A 45 5.72 5.19 -9.06
CA TYR A 45 4.56 5.24 -9.95
C TYR A 45 4.92 4.81 -11.38
N TYR A 46 5.96 5.40 -11.96
CA TYR A 46 6.40 5.04 -13.31
C TYR A 46 6.97 3.62 -13.38
N ALA A 47 7.68 3.17 -12.35
CA ALA A 47 8.13 1.77 -12.26
C ALA A 47 6.95 0.79 -12.25
N ALA A 48 5.90 1.09 -11.47
CA ALA A 48 4.70 0.25 -11.42
C ALA A 48 3.98 0.19 -12.77
N ILE A 49 3.86 1.33 -13.47
CA ILE A 49 3.30 1.36 -14.84
C ILE A 49 4.16 0.53 -15.79
N TYR A 50 5.48 0.70 -15.78
CA TYR A 50 6.37 -0.06 -16.66
C TYR A 50 6.24 -1.57 -16.44
N ILE A 51 6.25 -2.02 -15.18
CA ILE A 51 6.14 -3.44 -14.82
C ILE A 51 4.76 -4.00 -15.21
N SER A 52 3.68 -3.25 -14.95
CA SER A 52 2.33 -3.69 -15.31
C SER A 52 2.07 -3.72 -16.82
N SER A 53 2.66 -2.81 -17.59
CA SER A 53 2.43 -2.66 -19.03
C SER A 53 3.39 -3.44 -19.93
N ASN A 54 4.53 -3.91 -19.42
CA ASN A 54 5.49 -4.67 -20.24
C ASN A 54 5.70 -6.11 -19.74
N ILE A 55 5.71 -6.33 -18.42
CA ILE A 55 6.10 -7.62 -17.83
C ILE A 55 4.87 -8.46 -17.45
N LEU A 56 3.89 -7.84 -16.79
CA LEU A 56 2.72 -8.54 -16.24
C LEU A 56 1.49 -8.51 -17.16
N VAL A 57 1.68 -8.23 -18.45
CA VAL A 57 0.59 -8.17 -19.43
C VAL A 57 0.07 -9.56 -19.73
N ASP A 58 -1.25 -9.72 -19.65
CA ASP A 58 -1.92 -10.95 -20.04
C ASP A 58 -1.93 -11.08 -21.58
N PRO A 59 -1.34 -12.13 -22.18
CA PRO A 59 -1.24 -12.28 -23.65
C PRO A 59 -2.60 -12.27 -24.36
N ASN A 60 -3.67 -12.66 -23.65
CA ASN A 60 -5.03 -12.74 -24.19
C ASN A 60 -5.83 -11.43 -24.04
N ARG A 61 -5.37 -10.46 -23.23
CA ARG A 61 -6.05 -9.18 -22.98
C ARG A 61 -5.04 -8.05 -22.81
N SER A 62 -4.71 -7.38 -23.91
CA SER A 62 -3.67 -6.34 -24.02
C SER A 62 -3.85 -5.09 -23.14
N LYS A 63 -4.92 -4.98 -22.34
CA LYS A 63 -5.18 -3.86 -21.42
C LYS A 63 -5.41 -4.31 -19.96
N LYS A 64 -5.11 -5.57 -19.62
CA LYS A 64 -5.25 -6.08 -18.25
C LYS A 64 -4.01 -6.86 -17.84
N THR A 65 -3.59 -6.62 -16.60
CA THR A 65 -2.64 -7.45 -15.88
C THR A 65 -3.25 -8.83 -15.61
N PHE A 66 -2.41 -9.85 -15.40
CA PHE A 66 -2.85 -11.15 -14.89
C PHE A 66 -3.85 -10.98 -13.74
N SER A 67 -4.97 -11.69 -13.83
CA SER A 67 -5.98 -11.65 -12.79
C SER A 67 -5.42 -12.25 -11.51
N VAL A 68 -5.59 -11.56 -10.38
CA VAL A 68 -5.20 -12.06 -9.06
C VAL A 68 -5.87 -13.42 -8.85
N LEU A 69 -5.05 -14.43 -8.49
CA LEU A 69 -5.52 -15.80 -8.26
C LEU A 69 -6.72 -15.80 -7.31
N GLU A 70 -7.73 -16.62 -7.62
CA GLU A 70 -8.95 -16.77 -6.80
C GLU A 70 -8.62 -17.09 -5.32
N SER A 71 -7.50 -17.77 -5.07
CA SER A 71 -7.01 -18.11 -3.73
C SER A 71 -6.44 -16.94 -2.92
N ALA A 72 -6.11 -15.84 -3.59
CA ALA A 72 -5.57 -14.60 -3.02
C ALA A 72 -6.60 -13.47 -3.00
N ARG A 73 -7.80 -13.69 -3.55
CA ARG A 73 -8.91 -12.73 -3.47
C ARG A 73 -9.56 -12.79 -2.10
N MET A 74 -9.95 -11.63 -1.59
CA MET A 74 -10.71 -11.54 -0.35
C MET A 74 -12.21 -11.74 -0.59
N SER A 75 -12.87 -12.36 0.38
CA SER A 75 -14.31 -12.63 0.30
C SER A 75 -15.12 -11.34 0.48
N ILE A 76 -16.12 -11.15 -0.37
CA ILE A 76 -17.08 -10.04 -0.26
C ILE A 76 -17.96 -10.29 0.96
N LEU A 77 -18.14 -9.27 1.81
CA LEU A 77 -18.96 -9.36 3.04
C LEU A 77 -20.42 -9.02 2.78
N VAL A 78 -20.69 -8.09 1.87
CA VAL A 78 -22.05 -7.67 1.49
C VAL A 78 -22.15 -7.68 -0.03
N LEU A 79 -23.00 -8.56 -0.58
CA LEU A 79 -23.27 -8.61 -2.02
C LEU A 79 -23.78 -7.24 -2.51
N GLY A 80 -23.13 -6.69 -3.54
CA GLY A 80 -23.47 -5.40 -4.12
C GLY A 80 -22.66 -4.20 -3.59
N THR A 81 -21.75 -4.41 -2.64
CA THR A 81 -20.83 -3.36 -2.17
C THR A 81 -19.37 -3.73 -2.45
N THR A 82 -18.48 -2.72 -2.46
CA THR A 82 -17.01 -2.93 -2.48
C THR A 82 -16.46 -3.43 -1.14
N LEU A 83 -17.35 -3.66 -0.15
CA LEU A 83 -16.99 -3.97 1.22
C LEU A 83 -16.57 -5.43 1.32
N THR A 84 -15.26 -5.59 1.43
CA THR A 84 -14.55 -6.86 1.40
C THR A 84 -14.03 -7.20 2.79
N SER A 85 -13.73 -8.48 3.07
CA SER A 85 -13.14 -8.94 4.34
C SER A 85 -11.84 -8.22 4.74
N GLY A 86 -11.25 -7.43 3.84
CA GLY A 86 -10.11 -6.55 4.09
C GLY A 86 -10.34 -5.51 5.18
N ILE A 87 -11.59 -5.18 5.52
CA ILE A 87 -11.87 -4.25 6.62
C ILE A 87 -11.46 -4.81 8.00
N TYR A 88 -11.58 -6.12 8.19
CA TYR A 88 -11.13 -6.76 9.44
C TYR A 88 -9.60 -6.78 9.52
N VAL A 89 -8.95 -7.00 8.38
CA VAL A 89 -7.49 -7.01 8.27
C VAL A 89 -6.92 -5.61 8.50
N SER A 90 -7.50 -4.58 7.88
CA SER A 90 -7.07 -3.19 8.08
C SER A 90 -7.29 -2.72 9.51
N LEU A 91 -8.40 -3.10 10.15
CA LEU A 91 -8.65 -2.80 11.55
C LEU A 91 -7.63 -3.48 12.46
N LEU A 92 -7.30 -4.75 12.22
CA LEU A 92 -6.29 -5.49 12.98
C LEU A 92 -4.90 -4.84 12.85
N ILE A 93 -4.53 -4.42 11.64
CA ILE A 93 -3.25 -3.73 11.39
C ILE A 93 -3.24 -2.36 12.06
N ALA A 94 -4.33 -1.60 12.00
CA ALA A 94 -4.44 -0.30 12.66
C ALA A 94 -4.26 -0.43 14.19
N ILE A 95 -4.88 -1.45 14.81
CA ILE A 95 -4.70 -1.76 16.23
C ILE A 95 -3.25 -2.14 16.52
N LEU A 96 -2.63 -2.96 15.66
CA LEU A 96 -1.23 -3.36 15.82
C LEU A 96 -0.30 -2.14 15.77
N PHE A 97 -0.48 -1.24 14.80
CA PHE A 97 0.30 -0.01 14.68
C PHE A 97 0.07 0.96 15.85
N TYR A 98 -1.18 1.06 16.33
CA TYR A 98 -1.49 1.82 17.54
C TYR A 98 -0.70 1.29 18.74
N ILE A 99 -0.69 -0.04 18.96
CA ILE A 99 0.09 -0.64 20.04
C ILE A 99 1.58 -0.38 19.85
N ILE A 100 2.12 -0.53 18.63
CA ILE A 100 3.53 -0.27 18.34
C ILE A 100 3.89 1.18 18.67
N ILE A 101 3.10 2.15 18.23
CA ILE A 101 3.40 3.57 18.43
C ILE A 101 3.18 3.99 19.88
N SER A 102 2.14 3.50 20.56
CA SER A 102 1.77 3.95 21.91
C SER A 102 2.42 3.15 23.04
N ARG A 103 2.83 1.90 22.82
CA ARG A 103 3.30 0.99 23.88
C ARG A 103 4.75 0.54 23.71
N THR A 104 5.48 0.97 22.69
CA THR A 104 6.88 0.56 22.48
C THR A 104 7.86 1.71 22.60
N VAL A 105 9.12 1.37 22.90
CA VAL A 105 10.24 2.32 22.97
C VAL A 105 10.45 3.02 21.64
N ILE A 106 10.29 2.31 20.51
CA ILE A 106 10.43 2.88 19.16
C ILE A 106 9.40 4.00 18.95
N GLY A 107 8.15 3.77 19.34
CA GLY A 107 7.08 4.78 19.24
C GLY A 107 7.37 6.01 20.10
N TYR A 108 7.87 5.80 21.31
CA TYR A 108 8.30 6.88 22.21
C TYR A 108 9.45 7.71 21.60
N GLU A 109 10.48 7.05 21.07
CA GLU A 109 11.60 7.73 20.42
C GLU A 109 11.16 8.56 19.20
N ILE A 110 10.23 8.03 18.40
CA ILE A 110 9.67 8.76 17.24
C ILE A 110 8.89 9.99 17.70
N ALA A 111 8.05 9.87 18.73
CA ALA A 111 7.29 10.98 19.28
C ALA A 111 8.20 12.06 19.88
N LEU A 112 9.26 11.64 20.57
CA LEU A 112 10.25 12.54 21.15
C LEU A 112 11.04 13.29 20.06
N LEU A 113 11.46 12.58 19.01
CA LEU A 113 12.12 13.19 17.85
C LEU A 113 11.22 14.21 17.16
N GLY A 114 9.91 13.95 17.07
CA GLY A 114 8.91 14.89 16.56
C GLY A 114 8.72 16.14 17.42
N SER A 115 9.05 16.07 18.71
CA SER A 115 8.99 17.23 19.63
C SER A 115 10.20 18.15 19.52
N GLY A 116 11.30 17.68 18.93
CA GLY A 116 12.51 18.45 18.70
C GLY A 116 13.77 17.58 18.68
N VAL A 117 14.66 17.86 17.73
CA VAL A 117 15.90 17.10 17.56
C VAL A 117 16.84 17.23 18.76
N ASP A 118 16.91 18.44 19.35
CA ASP A 118 17.76 18.69 20.51
C ASP A 118 17.27 17.93 21.75
N VAL A 119 15.96 17.93 21.98
CA VAL A 119 15.32 17.18 23.10
C VAL A 119 15.59 15.69 22.98
N ALA A 120 15.43 15.12 21.78
CA ALA A 120 15.73 13.72 21.53
C ALA A 120 17.21 13.39 21.77
N ARG A 121 18.13 14.31 21.42
CA ARG A 121 19.57 14.15 21.67
C ARG A 121 19.90 14.18 23.16
N TYR A 122 19.28 15.08 23.93
CA TYR A 122 19.45 15.14 25.38
C TYR A 122 18.92 13.90 26.09
N ALA A 123 17.85 13.28 25.57
CA ALA A 123 17.31 12.03 26.09
C ALA A 123 18.12 10.78 25.69
N GLY A 124 19.23 10.93 24.95
CA GLY A 124 20.09 9.82 24.53
C GLY A 124 19.54 9.01 23.36
N VAL A 125 18.55 9.51 22.63
CA VAL A 125 17.94 8.82 21.49
C VAL A 125 18.88 8.84 20.28
N ASN A 126 19.05 7.67 19.65
CA ASN A 126 19.81 7.57 18.41
C ASN A 126 18.95 8.04 17.23
N ILE A 127 19.02 9.33 16.92
CA ILE A 127 18.27 10.00 15.85
C ILE A 127 18.32 9.24 14.52
N ARG A 128 19.50 8.73 14.13
CA ARG A 128 19.66 8.02 12.84
C ARG A 128 18.81 6.75 12.82
N ARG A 129 18.87 5.96 13.89
CA ARG A 129 18.13 4.70 14.01
C ARG A 129 16.62 4.95 14.08
N THR A 130 16.18 5.94 14.85
CA THR A 130 14.77 6.32 14.98
C THR A 130 14.17 6.77 13.65
N ILE A 131 14.92 7.52 12.83
CA ILE A 131 14.51 7.88 11.47
C ILE A 131 14.29 6.62 10.63
N ILE A 132 15.25 5.67 10.60
CA ILE A 132 15.09 4.42 9.83
C ILE A 132 13.82 3.68 10.27
N TYR A 133 13.59 3.55 11.57
CA TYR A 133 12.40 2.86 12.08
C TYR A 133 11.09 3.54 11.68
N SER A 134 11.04 4.87 11.71
CA SER A 134 9.86 5.60 11.24
C SER A 134 9.56 5.31 9.77
N PHE A 135 10.58 5.34 8.92
CA PHE A 135 10.43 5.01 7.49
C PHE A 135 10.05 3.55 7.25
N LEU A 136 10.68 2.60 7.96
CA LEU A 136 10.36 1.17 7.83
C LEU A 136 8.92 0.87 8.25
N LEU A 137 8.46 1.41 9.37
CA LEU A 137 7.08 1.24 9.85
C LEU A 137 6.06 1.84 8.87
N GLY A 138 6.31 3.07 8.38
CA GLY A 138 5.45 3.70 7.38
C GLY A 138 5.43 2.95 6.05
N GLY A 139 6.60 2.49 5.58
CA GLY A 139 6.72 1.67 4.37
C GLY A 139 6.00 0.33 4.49
N PHE A 140 6.11 -0.33 5.64
CA PHE A 140 5.41 -1.58 5.92
C PHE A 140 3.89 -1.40 5.88
N ALA A 141 3.37 -0.35 6.51
CA ALA A 141 1.94 -0.03 6.47
C ALA A 141 1.45 0.27 5.05
N SER A 142 2.21 1.08 4.30
CA SER A 142 1.88 1.44 2.92
C SER A 142 1.89 0.22 1.98
N GLY A 143 2.84 -0.70 2.16
CA GLY A 143 2.93 -1.94 1.37
C GLY A 143 1.70 -2.82 1.56
N ILE A 144 1.27 -3.02 2.81
CA ILE A 144 0.05 -3.77 3.11
C ILE A 144 -1.18 -3.07 2.53
N ALA A 145 -1.28 -1.75 2.66
CA ALA A 145 -2.41 -0.99 2.11
C ALA A 145 -2.54 -1.17 0.59
N GLY A 146 -1.41 -1.17 -0.14
CA GLY A 146 -1.39 -1.42 -1.58
C GLY A 146 -1.85 -2.83 -1.96
N ASP A 147 -1.40 -3.86 -1.24
CA ASP A 147 -1.83 -5.24 -1.48
C ASP A 147 -3.30 -5.47 -1.13
N LEU A 148 -3.79 -4.88 -0.04
CA LEU A 148 -5.21 -4.90 0.29
C LEU A 148 -6.05 -4.31 -0.84
N LEU A 149 -5.60 -3.22 -1.48
CA LEU A 149 -6.28 -2.62 -2.63
C LEU A 149 -6.30 -3.57 -3.84
N LEU A 150 -5.21 -4.29 -4.11
CA LEU A 150 -5.08 -5.22 -5.24
C LEU A 150 -5.89 -6.51 -5.06
N GLN A 151 -6.02 -6.99 -3.82
CA GLN A 151 -6.79 -8.20 -3.49
C GLN A 151 -8.30 -7.98 -3.45
N LEU A 152 -8.75 -6.72 -3.53
CA LEU A 152 -10.17 -6.41 -3.70
C LEU A 152 -10.64 -7.08 -5.00
N ASN A 153 -11.70 -7.89 -4.88
CA ASN A 153 -12.31 -8.51 -6.04
C ASN A 153 -12.74 -7.38 -6.99
N PRO A 154 -12.22 -7.29 -8.23
CA PRO A 154 -12.76 -6.36 -9.18
C PRO A 154 -14.22 -6.78 -9.37
N LEU A 155 -15.14 -5.96 -8.86
CA LEU A 155 -16.51 -6.00 -9.35
C LEU A 155 -16.40 -6.00 -10.88
N PRO A 156 -17.20 -6.81 -11.60
CA PRO A 156 -17.27 -6.69 -13.04
C PRO A 156 -17.52 -5.22 -13.31
N VAL A 157 -16.51 -4.51 -13.83
CA VAL A 157 -16.65 -3.14 -14.27
C VAL A 157 -17.80 -3.25 -15.25
N PRO A 158 -18.97 -2.65 -14.97
CA PRO A 158 -20.08 -2.83 -15.86
C PRO A 158 -19.55 -2.29 -17.19
N SER A 159 -19.53 -3.14 -18.22
CA SER A 159 -19.23 -2.68 -19.57
C SER A 159 -20.16 -1.49 -19.83
N MET A 160 -19.72 -0.52 -20.64
CA MET A 160 -20.58 0.61 -21.02
C MET A 160 -21.97 0.11 -21.46
N GLU A 161 -22.02 -1.08 -22.08
CA GLU A 161 -23.24 -1.83 -22.42
C GLU A 161 -24.16 -2.16 -21.25
N THR A 162 -23.64 -2.63 -20.10
CA THR A 162 -24.46 -2.89 -18.89
C THR A 162 -24.98 -1.61 -18.23
N TRP A 163 -24.25 -0.49 -18.31
CA TRP A 163 -24.77 0.81 -17.89
C TRP A 163 -25.90 1.29 -18.80
N VAL A 164 -25.73 1.15 -20.12
CA VAL A 164 -26.75 1.48 -21.13
C VAL A 164 -28.01 0.61 -20.95
N MET A 165 -27.84 -0.69 -20.67
CA MET A 165 -28.95 -1.60 -20.35
C MET A 165 -29.65 -1.26 -19.03
N SER A 166 -28.91 -0.92 -17.97
CA SER A 166 -29.47 -0.51 -16.67
C SER A 166 -30.20 0.83 -16.70
N LEU A 167 -29.85 1.71 -17.65
CA LEU A 167 -30.55 2.98 -17.92
C LEU A 167 -31.85 2.81 -18.71
N GLY A 168 -32.25 1.56 -19.02
CA GLY A 168 -33.45 1.30 -19.82
C GLY A 168 -33.31 1.68 -21.29
N MET A 169 -32.10 2.04 -21.75
CA MET A 169 -31.81 2.34 -23.15
C MET A 169 -31.53 1.04 -23.92
N GLY A 170 -32.56 0.18 -23.98
CA GLY A 170 -32.62 -0.92 -24.94
C GLY A 170 -32.97 -0.35 -26.31
N LEU A 171 -31.97 0.09 -27.09
CA LEU A 171 -32.18 0.45 -28.48
C LEU A 171 -31.24 -0.33 -29.40
N ARG A 172 -31.87 -1.34 -30.03
CA ARG A 172 -31.55 -1.87 -31.35
C ARG A 172 -30.80 -0.85 -32.21
N VAL A 173 -29.55 -1.14 -32.56
CA VAL A 173 -29.03 -0.78 -33.87
C VAL A 173 -28.28 -2.00 -34.40
N LEU A 174 -29.04 -2.84 -35.12
CA LEU A 174 -28.48 -3.62 -36.22
C LEU A 174 -28.19 -2.61 -37.32
N VAL A 175 -26.91 -2.39 -37.62
CA VAL A 175 -26.24 -2.35 -38.94
C VAL A 175 -24.76 -2.10 -38.67
#